data_AF-A0A932UCU4-F1
#
_entry.id   AF-A0A932UCU4-F1
#
_cell.length_a   1.000
_cell.length_b   1.000
_cell.length_c   1.000
_cell.angle_alpha   90.00
_cell.angle_beta   90.00
_cell.angle_gamma   90.00
#
_symmetry.space_group_name_H-M   'P 1'
#
loop_
_entity.id
_entity.type
_entity.pdbx_description
1 polymer ?
#
loop_
_entity_poly.entity_id
_entity_poly.type
_entity_poly.pdbx_seq_one_letter_code
_entity_poly.pdbx_strand_id
1 'polypeptide(L)'
;MQRVETRPAWEALRNVLAELVRRQAALEPEDYATFFVSGEGRELPTSILGPAIEESSGYLIDSRGRVYSFWIGWDADLGQPTLTRWQEVTPEDHWSRVGEYRRARELMGLDS
;
A
#
# COMPACT_ATOMS: atom_id res chain seq x y z
N MET A 1 13.83 -3.94 16.55
CA MET A 1 12.65 -4.00 17.44
C MET A 1 11.43 -4.15 16.56
N GLN A 2 10.99 -5.39 16.28
CA GLN A 2 9.76 -5.62 15.52
C GLN A 2 8.59 -5.47 16.50
N ARG A 3 7.80 -4.40 16.35
CA ARG A 3 6.51 -4.32 17.04
C ARG A 3 5.63 -5.40 16.44
N VAL A 4 5.05 -6.24 17.30
CA VAL A 4 3.94 -7.10 16.93
C VAL A 4 2.75 -6.17 16.70
N GLU A 5 2.60 -5.68 15.47
CA GLU A 5 1.43 -4.91 15.08
C GLU A 5 0.20 -5.79 15.27
N THR A 6 -0.71 -5.31 16.12
CA THR A 6 -1.96 -5.99 16.40
C THR A 6 -2.76 -6.11 15.10
N ARG A 7 -3.17 -7.34 14.74
CA ARG A 7 -3.97 -7.69 13.55
C ARG A 7 -5.03 -6.64 13.11
N PRO A 8 -5.77 -5.95 14.01
CA PRO A 8 -6.80 -4.98 13.61
C PRO A 8 -6.27 -3.75 12.87
N ALA A 9 -5.08 -3.23 13.21
CA ALA A 9 -4.55 -2.01 12.59
C ALA A 9 -4.12 -2.26 11.14
N TRP A 10 -3.47 -3.41 10.90
CA TRP A 10 -3.09 -3.84 9.56
C TRP A 10 -4.30 -4.13 8.66
N GLU A 11 -5.37 -4.71 9.22
CA GLU A 11 -6.63 -4.89 8.50
C GLU A 11 -7.27 -3.56 8.09
N ALA A 12 -7.30 -2.58 9.00
CA ALA A 12 -7.80 -1.25 8.72
C ALA A 12 -6.96 -0.55 7.63
N LEU A 13 -5.63 -0.63 7.71
CA LEU A 13 -4.73 -0.08 6.70
C LEU A 13 -4.99 -0.69 5.32
N ARG A 14 -5.10 -2.03 5.23
CA ARG A 14 -5.39 -2.69 3.95
C ARG A 14 -6.72 -2.27 3.35
N ASN A 15 -7.76 -2.11 4.18
CA ASN A 15 -9.06 -1.66 3.71
C ASN A 15 -9.02 -0.22 3.20
N VAL A 16 -8.30 0.67 3.90
CA VAL A 16 -8.10 2.05 3.43
C VAL A 16 -7.29 2.07 2.14
N LEU A 17 -6.18 1.33 2.05
CA LEU A 17 -5.38 1.25 0.83
C LEU A 17 -6.22 0.75 -0.35
N ALA A 18 -7.00 -0.32 -0.17
CA ALA A 18 -7.88 -0.87 -1.19
C ALA A 18 -8.91 0.16 -1.68
N GLU A 19 -9.56 0.87 -0.76
CA GLU A 19 -10.50 1.93 -1.13
C GLU A 19 -9.84 3.05 -1.92
N LEU A 20 -8.66 3.49 -1.48
CA LEU A 20 -7.93 4.57 -2.11
C LEU A 20 -7.42 4.20 -3.49
N VAL A 21 -6.86 3.00 -3.65
CA VAL A 21 -6.39 2.47 -4.93
C VAL A 21 -7.57 2.33 -5.91
N ARG A 22 -8.71 1.80 -5.46
CA ARG A 22 -9.91 1.72 -6.29
C ARG A 22 -10.39 3.11 -6.73
N ARG A 23 -10.48 4.06 -5.82
CA ARG A 23 -10.99 5.42 -6.11
C ARG A 23 -10.05 6.25 -6.99
N GLN A 24 -8.75 6.16 -6.76
CA GLN A 24 -7.76 7.09 -7.33
C GLN A 24 -6.96 6.49 -8.47
N ALA A 25 -6.75 5.18 -8.47
CA ALA A 25 -5.98 4.47 -9.50
C ALA A 25 -6.83 3.53 -10.37
N ALA A 26 -8.12 3.33 -10.03
CA ALA A 26 -9.05 2.45 -10.75
C ALA A 26 -8.54 1.01 -10.89
N LEU A 27 -7.91 0.48 -9.84
CA LEU A 27 -7.52 -0.93 -9.72
C LEU A 27 -8.34 -1.59 -8.61
N GLU A 28 -8.83 -2.82 -8.85
CA GLU A 28 -9.49 -3.62 -7.81
C GLU A 28 -8.45 -4.41 -7.00
N PRO A 29 -8.76 -4.83 -5.75
CA PRO A 29 -7.82 -5.53 -4.87
C PRO A 29 -7.20 -6.80 -5.47
N GLU A 30 -7.89 -7.47 -6.39
CA GLU A 30 -7.41 -8.64 -7.12
C GLU A 30 -6.47 -8.32 -8.28
N ASP A 31 -6.44 -7.07 -8.76
CA ASP A 31 -5.64 -6.65 -9.91
C ASP A 31 -4.21 -6.27 -9.53
N TYR A 32 -3.88 -6.33 -8.23
CA TYR A 32 -2.58 -5.94 -7.72
C TYR A 32 -2.10 -6.72 -6.50
N ALA A 33 -0.80 -6.67 -6.26
CA ALA A 33 -0.18 -7.11 -5.01
C ALA A 33 0.70 -6.00 -4.42
N THR A 34 0.74 -5.91 -3.09
CA THR A 34 1.59 -4.93 -2.37
C THR A 34 2.88 -5.58 -1.87
N PHE A 35 3.95 -4.79 -1.76
CA PHE A 35 5.24 -5.20 -1.22
C PHE A 35 6.00 -4.02 -0.62
N PHE A 36 6.92 -4.30 0.31
CA PHE A 36 7.67 -3.30 1.08
C PHE A 36 6.79 -2.24 1.74
N VAL A 37 5.63 -2.67 2.25
CA VAL A 37 4.73 -1.77 2.96
C VAL A 37 5.30 -1.52 4.34
N SER A 38 5.45 -0.24 4.69
CA SER A 38 5.96 0.20 5.98
C SER A 38 5.06 1.28 6.55
N GLY A 39 4.90 1.28 7.87
CA GLY A 39 4.41 2.42 8.63
C GLY A 39 5.49 3.50 8.75
N GLU A 40 5.07 4.76 8.84
CA GLU A 40 5.92 5.96 8.84
C GLU A 40 6.05 6.62 10.22
N GLY A 41 5.48 6.00 11.25
CA GLY A 41 5.49 6.42 12.65
C GLY A 41 4.54 7.57 12.98
N ARG A 42 3.66 7.96 12.05
CA ARG A 42 2.69 9.06 12.22
C ARG A 42 1.29 8.53 12.01
N GLU A 43 0.39 8.83 12.91
CA GLU A 43 -1.02 8.47 12.75
C GLU A 43 -1.73 9.49 11.85
N LEU A 44 -2.59 9.00 10.97
CA LEU A 44 -3.57 9.82 10.29
C LEU A 44 -4.50 10.46 11.34
N PRO A 45 -4.97 11.71 11.13
CA PRO A 45 -5.82 12.44 12.08
C PRO A 45 -7.18 11.81 12.47
N THR A 46 -7.49 10.57 12.10
CA THR A 46 -8.86 10.05 12.11
C THR A 46 -9.46 9.91 13.52
N SER A 47 -10.49 10.73 13.80
CA SER A 47 -11.61 10.37 14.66
C SER A 47 -12.77 9.85 13.80
N ILE A 48 -12.67 8.62 13.28
CA ILE A 48 -13.78 7.91 12.64
C ILE A 48 -13.80 6.53 13.28
N LEU A 49 -14.83 6.24 14.08
CA LEU A 49 -15.11 4.99 14.80
C LEU A 49 -14.30 3.77 14.28
N GLY A 50 -13.11 3.55 14.82
CA GLY A 50 -12.15 2.56 14.32
C GLY A 50 -10.75 2.74 14.94
N PRO A 51 -9.81 1.80 14.70
CA PRO A 51 -8.43 1.93 15.15
C PRO A 51 -7.71 3.07 14.42
N ALA A 52 -6.76 3.72 15.11
CA ALA A 52 -5.86 4.67 14.49
C ALA A 52 -5.09 4.00 13.34
N ILE A 53 -4.95 4.70 12.22
CA ILE A 53 -4.24 4.22 11.04
C ILE A 53 -2.96 5.02 10.91
N GLU A 54 -1.84 4.33 10.74
CA GLU A 54 -0.53 4.96 10.50
C GLU A 54 -0.41 5.38 9.03
N GLU A 55 0.16 6.57 8.79
CA GLU A 55 0.74 6.91 7.49
C GLU A 55 1.65 5.75 7.08
N SER A 56 1.46 5.30 5.84
CA SER A 56 2.15 4.11 5.35
C SER A 56 2.55 4.34 3.91
N SER A 57 3.73 3.84 3.57
CA SER A 57 4.22 3.85 2.20
C SER A 57 4.57 2.45 1.75
N GLY A 58 4.77 2.28 0.45
CA GLY A 58 5.20 1.01 -0.11
C GLY A 58 5.05 0.99 -1.60
N TYR A 59 4.97 -0.22 -2.13
CA TYR A 59 4.82 -0.44 -3.54
C TYR A 59 3.68 -1.40 -3.84
N LEU A 60 3.18 -1.27 -5.05
CA LEU A 60 2.15 -2.10 -5.63
C LEU A 60 2.59 -2.53 -7.03
N ILE A 61 2.34 -3.77 -7.39
CA ILE A 61 2.53 -4.29 -8.74
C ILE A 61 1.19 -4.80 -9.28
N ASP A 62 0.84 -4.41 -10.50
CA ASP A 62 -0.38 -4.87 -11.16
C ASP A 62 -0.16 -6.13 -12.01
N SER A 63 -1.24 -6.71 -12.52
CA SER A 63 -1.23 -7.86 -13.43
C SER A 63 -0.50 -7.63 -14.77
N ARG A 64 -0.15 -6.38 -15.10
CA ARG A 64 0.66 -6.01 -16.27
C ARG A 64 2.14 -5.84 -15.92
N GLY A 65 2.52 -6.01 -14.66
CA GLY A 65 3.86 -5.81 -14.16
C GLY A 65 4.26 -4.35 -13.99
N ARG A 66 3.31 -3.40 -14.04
CA ARG A 66 3.58 -2.00 -13.72
C ARG A 66 3.69 -1.85 -12.21
N VAL A 67 4.71 -1.12 -11.77
CA VAL A 67 4.95 -0.89 -10.34
C VAL A 67 4.67 0.55 -9.98
N TYR A 68 3.95 0.73 -8.88
CA TYR A 68 3.58 2.03 -8.34
C TYR A 68 4.16 2.18 -6.94
N SER A 69 4.88 3.27 -6.70
CA SER A 69 5.18 3.75 -5.35
C SER A 69 3.98 4.54 -4.83
N PHE A 70 3.56 4.24 -3.60
CA PHE A 70 2.47 4.94 -2.96
C PHE A 70 2.86 5.50 -1.58
N TRP A 71 2.13 6.53 -1.16
CA TRP A 71 2.13 7.03 0.21
C TRP A 71 0.69 7.34 0.61
N ILE A 72 0.22 6.71 1.69
CA ILE A 72 -1.06 7.04 2.32
C ILE A 72 -0.79 8.17 3.32
N GLY A 73 -1.43 9.30 3.09
CA GLY A 73 -1.35 10.48 3.96
C GLY A 73 -2.72 11.10 4.19
N TRP A 74 -2.73 12.23 4.89
CA TRP A 74 -3.94 13.01 5.13
C TRP A 74 -4.06 14.16 4.13
N ASP A 75 -5.22 14.27 3.49
CA ASP A 75 -5.61 15.47 2.76
C ASP A 75 -6.33 16.42 3.72
N ALA A 76 -5.72 17.56 4.02
CA ALA A 76 -6.30 18.54 4.93
C ALA A 76 -7.48 19.31 4.33
N ASP A 77 -7.50 19.48 3.00
CA ASP A 77 -8.55 20.21 2.30
C ASP A 77 -9.81 19.34 2.16
N LEU A 78 -9.62 18.04 1.90
CA LEU A 78 -10.72 17.07 1.83
C LEU A 78 -11.08 16.46 3.19
N GLY A 79 -10.23 16.63 4.21
CA GLY A 79 -10.45 16.09 5.54
C GLY A 79 -10.55 14.56 5.58
N GLN A 80 -9.73 13.87 4.77
CA GLN A 80 -9.77 12.40 4.65
C GLN A 80 -8.41 11.80 4.26
N PRO A 81 -8.17 10.49 4.48
CA PRO A 81 -7.01 9.80 3.94
C PRO A 81 -6.98 9.85 2.41
N THR A 82 -5.79 9.92 1.83
CA THR A 82 -5.57 9.95 0.38
C THR A 82 -4.24 9.30 -0.01
N LEU A 83 -4.03 8.98 -1.29
CA LEU A 83 -2.70 8.66 -1.82
C LEU A 83 -1.99 9.99 -2.10
N THR A 84 -1.25 10.51 -1.11
CA THR A 84 -0.47 11.75 -1.27
C THR A 84 0.69 11.56 -2.23
N ARG A 85 1.10 10.31 -2.45
CA ARG A 85 1.97 9.90 -3.55
C ARG A 85 1.36 8.72 -4.27
N TRP A 86 1.32 8.80 -5.60
CA TRP A 86 1.02 7.70 -6.51
C TRP A 86 1.84 7.88 -7.78
N GLN A 87 2.86 7.06 -7.98
CA GLN A 87 3.81 7.23 -9.06
C GLN A 87 4.22 5.89 -9.64
N GLU A 88 4.11 5.73 -10.96
CA GLU A 88 4.70 4.59 -11.66
C GLU A 88 6.23 4.67 -11.59
N VAL A 89 6.88 3.57 -11.22
CA VAL A 89 8.33 3.47 -11.05
C VAL A 89 8.86 2.24 -11.77
N THR A 90 10.09 2.34 -12.26
CA THR A 90 10.84 1.16 -12.73
C THR A 90 11.32 0.37 -11.52
N PRO A 91 11.06 -0.94 -11.44
CA PRO A 91 11.60 -1.79 -10.37
C PRO A 91 13.13 -1.75 -10.38
N GLU A 92 13.75 -1.66 -9.20
CA GLU A 92 15.20 -1.75 -9.11
C GLU A 92 15.66 -3.20 -9.37
N ASP A 93 16.77 -3.37 -10.10
CA ASP A 93 17.28 -4.69 -10.50
C ASP A 93 17.40 -5.66 -9.31
N HIS A 94 17.81 -5.13 -8.15
CA HIS A 94 18.05 -5.92 -6.95
C HIS A 94 16.76 -6.43 -6.28
N TRP A 95 15.60 -5.84 -6.56
CA TRP A 95 14.31 -6.28 -6.01
C TRP A 95 13.93 -7.68 -6.44
N SER A 96 14.38 -8.12 -7.62
CA SER A 96 14.21 -9.50 -8.12
C SER A 96 14.73 -10.57 -7.15
N ARG A 97 15.65 -10.21 -6.25
CA ARG A 97 16.23 -11.11 -5.25
C ARG A 97 15.50 -11.06 -3.91
N VAL A 98 14.60 -10.10 -3.73
CA VAL A 98 13.88 -9.89 -2.47
C VAL A 98 12.58 -10.69 -2.47
N GLY A 99 12.32 -11.39 -1.37
CA GLY A 99 11.19 -12.33 -1.26
C GLY A 99 9.83 -11.68 -1.45
N GLU A 100 9.62 -10.49 -0.88
CA GLU A 100 8.32 -9.78 -0.97
C GLU A 100 7.97 -9.40 -2.41
N TYR A 101 8.93 -8.84 -3.16
CA TYR A 101 8.70 -8.47 -4.56
C TYR A 101 8.42 -9.69 -5.44
N ARG A 102 9.18 -10.78 -5.29
CA ARG A 102 8.91 -12.04 -6.00
C ARG A 102 7.53 -12.60 -5.69
N ARG A 103 7.15 -12.63 -4.41
CA ARG A 103 5.81 -13.08 -4.01
C ARG A 103 4.72 -12.21 -4.62
N ALA A 104 4.90 -10.90 -4.66
CA ALA A 104 3.94 -9.99 -5.28
C ALA A 104 3.81 -10.26 -6.79
N ARG A 105 4.91 -10.56 -7.48
CA ARG A 105 4.90 -10.98 -8.89
C ARG A 105 4.20 -12.31 -9.11
N GLU A 106 4.48 -13.32 -8.29
CA GLU A 106 3.82 -14.63 -8.33
C GLU A 106 2.30 -14.50 -8.15
N LEU A 107 1.84 -13.70 -7.18
CA LEU A 107 0.42 -13.43 -6.96
C LEU A 107 -0.26 -12.80 -8.18
N MET A 108 0.48 -11.99 -8.94
CA MET A 108 0.02 -11.36 -10.17
C MET A 108 0.22 -12.20 -11.43
N GLY A 109 0.69 -13.46 -11.30
CA GLY A 109 0.92 -14.36 -12.42
C GLY A 109 2.05 -13.90 -13.35
N LEU A 110 2.98 -13.08 -12.85
CA LEU A 110 4.09 -12.53 -13.63
C LEU A 110 5.34 -13.41 -13.62
N ASP A 111 5.42 -14.33 -12.65
CA ASP A 111 6.46 -15.35 -12.55
C ASP A 111 5.74 -16.70 -12.41
N SER A 112 6.05 -17.62 -13.33
CA SER A 112 5.44 -18.96 -13.46
C SER A 112 6.52 -20.04 -13.49
#